data_AF-A0A6I1Q1T4-F1
#
_entry.id   AF-A0A6I1Q1T4-F1
#
_cell.length_a   1.000
_cell.length_b   1.000
_cell.length_c   1.000
_cell.angle_alpha   90.00
_cell.angle_beta   90.00
_cell.angle_gamma   90.00
#
_symmetry.space_group_name_H-M   'P 1'
#
loop_
_entity.id
_entity.type
_entity.pdbx_description
1 polymer ?
#
loop_
_entity_poly.entity_id
_entity_poly.type
_entity_poly.pdbx_seq_one_letter_code
_entity_poly.pdbx_strand_id
1 'polypeptide(L)' 'MCYQKPVELVENLLDAEPLKANERDHTALDDFDHFCACTGCSEELIGPLAFAWAKLAYIDATTTQSC' A
#
# COMPACT_ATOMS: atom_id res chain seq x y z
N MET A 1 8.61 20.90 5.52
CA MET A 1 7.80 19.71 5.21
C MET A 1 8.47 18.52 5.84
N CYS A 2 8.08 18.13 7.06
CA CYS A 2 8.49 16.85 7.63
C CYS A 2 7.60 15.81 6.98
N TYR A 3 8.06 15.21 5.88
CA TYR A 3 7.36 14.09 5.27
C TYR A 3 7.25 13.02 6.36
N GLN A 4 6.02 12.76 6.81
CA GLN A 4 5.74 11.64 7.72
C GLN A 4 6.40 10.39 7.13
N LYS A 5 6.99 9.55 7.99
CA LYS A 5 7.65 8.34 7.53
C LYS A 5 6.56 7.44 6.93
N PRO A 6 6.57 7.19 5.62
CA PRO A 6 5.48 6.47 4.95
C PRO A 6 5.32 5.05 5.50
N VAL A 7 6.40 4.45 6.01
CA VAL A 7 6.34 3.17 6.73
C VAL A 7 5.46 3.27 7.98
N GLU A 8 5.67 4.28 8.82
CA GLU A 8 4.85 4.50 10.04
C GLU A 8 3.39 4.82 9.67
N LEU A 9 3.14 5.48 8.54
CA LEU A 9 1.78 5.73 8.05
C LEU A 9 1.07 4.45 7.60
N VAL A 10 1.78 3.57 6.89
CA VAL A 10 1.24 2.26 6.50
C VAL A 10 0.95 1.42 7.73
N GLU A 11 1.86 1.36 8.71
CA GLU A 11 1.64 0.66 9.97
C GLU A 11 0.40 1.20 10.72
N ASN A 12 0.31 2.51 10.91
CA ASN A 12 -0.86 3.14 11.57
C ASN A 12 -2.17 2.87 10.82
N LEU A 13 -2.16 2.82 9.48
CA LEU A 13 -3.34 2.53 8.69
C LEU A 13 -3.78 1.07 8.88
N LEU A 14 -2.82 0.13 8.90
CA LEU A 14 -3.07 -1.30 9.12
C LEU A 14 -3.53 -1.59 10.57
N ASP A 15 -3.02 -0.85 11.55
CA ASP A 15 -3.42 -0.95 12.96
C ASP A 15 -4.81 -0.36 13.22
N ALA A 16 -5.20 0.70 12.50
CA ALA A 16 -6.48 1.37 12.66
C ALA A 16 -7.65 0.56 12.10
N GLU A 17 -7.47 -0.08 10.94
CA GLU A 17 -8.47 -0.96 10.36
C GLU A 17 -7.77 -2.08 9.57
N PRO A 18 -7.91 -3.36 9.98
CA PRO A 18 -7.34 -4.45 9.21
C PRO A 18 -7.96 -4.44 7.82
N LEU A 19 -7.10 -4.49 6.79
CA LEU A 19 -7.53 -4.45 5.40
C LEU A 19 -8.54 -5.57 5.14
N LYS A 20 -9.78 -5.20 4.83
CA LYS A 20 -10.81 -6.17 4.45
C LYS A 20 -10.37 -6.88 3.19
N ALA A 21 -10.47 -8.20 3.21
CA ALA A 21 -10.27 -9.00 2.02
C ALA A 21 -11.37 -8.66 0.99
N ASN A 22 -10.97 -8.57 -0.29
CA ASN A 22 -11.88 -8.37 -1.41
C ASN A 22 -12.64 -9.68 -1.73
N GLU A 23 -13.46 -9.68 -2.79
CA GLU A 23 -14.26 -10.86 -3.21
C GLU A 23 -13.42 -12.11 -3.58
N ARG A 24 -12.10 -11.95 -3.70
CA ARG A 24 -11.15 -13.03 -4.01
C ARG A 24 -10.33 -13.46 -2.79
N ASP A 25 -10.71 -13.01 -1.59
CA ASP A 25 -9.98 -13.26 -0.33
C ASP A 25 -8.57 -12.64 -0.33
N HIS A 26 -8.34 -11.59 -1.12
CA HIS A 26 -7.07 -10.86 -1.15
C HIS A 26 -7.20 -9.55 -0.38
N THR A 27 -6.20 -9.24 0.44
CA THR A 27 -6.07 -7.92 1.08
C THR A 27 -5.52 -6.90 0.09
N ALA A 28 -5.68 -5.60 0.39
CA ALA A 28 -5.05 -4.55 -0.42
C ALA A 28 -3.50 -4.66 -0.47
N LEU A 29 -2.88 -5.39 0.48
CA LEU A 29 -1.45 -5.72 0.45
C LEU A 29 -1.16 -6.78 -0.61
N ASP A 30 -1.97 -7.83 -0.69
CA ASP A 30 -1.80 -8.90 -1.69
C ASP A 30 -2.01 -8.35 -3.12
N ASP A 31 -2.99 -7.46 -3.28
CA ASP A 31 -3.24 -6.77 -4.56
C ASP A 31 -2.09 -5.82 -4.93
N PHE A 32 -1.48 -5.14 -3.94
CA PHE A 32 -0.28 -4.33 -4.17
C PHE A 32 0.93 -5.18 -4.59
N ASP A 33 1.15 -6.33 -3.95
CA ASP A 33 2.23 -7.25 -4.33
C ASP A 33 2.01 -7.80 -5.76
N HIS A 34 0.77 -8.09 -6.14
CA HIS A 34 0.42 -8.46 -7.51
C HIS A 34 0.67 -7.32 -8.51
N PHE A 35 0.32 -6.08 -8.15
CA PHE A 35 0.62 -4.90 -8.95
C PHE A 35 2.12 -4.74 -9.16
N CYS A 36 2.92 -4.92 -8.11
CA CYS A 36 4.38 -4.89 -8.18
C CYS A 36 4.93 -5.96 -9.13
N ALA A 37 4.43 -7.20 -9.04
CA ALA A 37 4.81 -8.29 -9.94
C ALA A 37 4.45 -8.00 -11.41
N CYS A 38 3.31 -7.36 -11.68
CA CYS A 38 2.86 -7.05 -13.04
C CYS A 38 3.59 -5.86 -13.66
N THR A 39 3.94 -4.84 -12.86
CA THR A 39 4.50 -3.57 -13.35
C THR A 39 6.02 -3.48 -13.22
N GLY A 40 6.63 -4.37 -12.43
CA GLY A 40 8.04 -4.26 -12.05
C GLY A 40 8.31 -3.20 -10.97
N CYS A 41 7.27 -2.63 -10.34
CA CYS A 41 7.44 -1.76 -9.19
C CYS A 41 8.10 -2.56 -8.05
N SER A 42 9.36 -2.27 -7.74
CA SER A 42 10.12 -2.97 -6.72
C SER A 42 10.99 -1.99 -5.93
N GLU A 43 11.18 -2.27 -4.65
CA GLU A 43 11.97 -1.45 -3.74
C GLU A 43 13.41 -1.24 -4.25
N GLU A 44 14.00 -2.26 -4.88
CA GLU A 44 15.35 -2.20 -5.44
C GLU A 44 15.47 -1.13 -6.54
N LEU A 45 14.44 -0.95 -7.36
CA LEU A 45 14.47 -0.04 -8.50
C LEU A 45 14.15 1.41 -8.13
N ILE A 46 13.19 1.62 -7.22
CA ILE A 46 12.69 2.97 -6.89
C ILE A 46 13.17 3.48 -5.53
N GLY A 47 13.78 2.60 -4.73
CA GLY A 47 14.25 2.88 -3.38
C GLY A 47 13.16 2.77 -2.31
N PRO A 48 13.56 2.58 -1.04
CA PRO A 48 12.67 2.29 0.09
C PRO A 48 11.62 3.37 0.32
N LEU A 49 12.00 4.64 0.18
CA LEU A 49 11.09 5.76 0.44
C LEU A 49 10.00 5.85 -0.62
N ALA A 50 10.35 5.74 -1.90
CA ALA A 50 9.38 5.81 -2.99
C ALA A 50 8.45 4.58 -2.98
N PHE A 51 9.00 3.40 -2.66
CA PHE A 51 8.22 2.17 -2.52
C PHE A 51 7.19 2.26 -1.39
N ALA A 52 7.58 2.78 -0.22
CA ALA A 52 6.66 2.98 0.89
C ALA A 52 5.53 3.98 0.55
N TRP A 53 5.83 5.05 -0.19
CA TRP A 53 4.81 5.99 -0.67
C TRP A 53 3.87 5.36 -1.72
N ALA A 54 4.41 4.56 -2.64
CA ALA A 54 3.60 3.85 -3.63
C ALA A 54 2.64 2.87 -2.95
N LYS A 55 3.12 2.14 -1.94
CA LYS A 55 2.32 1.22 -1.13
C LYS A 55 1.20 1.95 -0.39
N LEU A 56 1.53 3.05 0.30
CA LEU A 56 0.54 3.86 1.01
C LEU A 56 -0.55 4.40 0.06
N ALA A 57 -0.15 4.99 -1.06
CA ALA A 57 -1.08 5.57 -2.02
C ALA A 57 -2.00 4.51 -2.66
N TYR A 58 -1.47 3.32 -2.95
CA TYR A 58 -2.26 2.22 -3.50
C TYR A 58 -3.32 1.76 -2.50
N ILE A 59 -2.92 1.48 -1.26
CA ILE A 59 -3.81 1.03 -0.20
C ILE A 59 -4.89 2.10 0.07
N ASP A 60 -4.50 3.37 0.21
CA ASP A 60 -5.42 4.48 0.42
C ASP A 60 -6.48 4.55 -0.70
N ALA A 61 -6.06 4.52 -1.97
CA ALA A 61 -6.96 4.57 -3.13
C ALA A 61 -7.91 3.35 -3.23
N THR A 62 -7.52 2.20 -2.70
CA THR A 62 -8.39 1.00 -2.67
C THR A 62 -9.40 1.04 -1.52
N THR A 63 -9.06 1.69 -0.40
CA THR A 63 -9.94 1.83 0.77
C THR A 63 -10.95 2.98 0.63
N THR A 64 -10.61 4.04 -0.10
CA THR A 64 -11.50 5.20 -0.36
C THR A 64 -12.53 4.99 -1.47
N GLN A 65 -12.51 3.86 -2.19
CA GLN A 65 -13.47 3.57 -3.28
C GLN A 65 -14.88 3.14 -2.80
N SER A 66 -15.17 3.21 -1.50
CA SER A 66 -16.54 3.06 -0.97
C SER A 66 -17.22 4.43 -0.83
N CYS A 67 -17.68 5.03 -1.93
CA CYS A 67 -18.60 6.16 -1.95
C CYS A 67 -19.55 6.05 -3.14
#